data_AF-A0A7X8K183-F1
#
_entry.id   AF-A0A7X8K183-F1
#
_cell.length_a   1.000
_cell.length_b   1.000
_cell.length_c   1.000
_cell.angle_alpha   90.00
_cell.angle_beta   90.00
_cell.angle_gamma   90.00
#
_symmetry.space_group_name_H-M   'P 1'
#
loop_
_entity.id
_entity.type
_entity.pdbx_description
1 polymer ?
#
loop_
_entity_poly.entity_id
_entity_poly.type
_entity_poly.pdbx_seq_one_letter_code
_entity_poly.pdbx_strand_id
1 'polypeptide(L)'
;MAFSSNRIFYNRFGPGIIGTLVPFWEEILKTGLAWLLKGSIVGSHGVFGAVEFLWDLFQPGKGHLKPALAGFLSHLLLGILTQWIYQITGLLPGAILAAGIVHACWNWLMLSRGEQYS
;
A
#
# COMPACT_ATOMS: atom_id res chain seq x y z
N MET A 1 -1.38 2.47 0.74
CA MET A 1 -2.64 3.20 0.40
C MET A 1 -3.21 3.92 1.61
N ALA A 2 -2.79 5.17 1.82
CA ALA A 2 -3.56 6.12 2.60
C ALA A 2 -4.32 7.01 1.62
N PHE A 3 -5.65 6.91 1.62
CA PHE A 3 -6.56 7.70 0.77
C PHE A 3 -6.30 9.21 0.96
N SER A 4 -5.99 9.57 2.20
CA SER A 4 -5.74 10.93 2.64
C SER A 4 -4.33 11.43 2.35
N SER A 5 -3.32 10.57 2.51
CA SER A 5 -1.92 10.91 2.21
C SER A 5 -1.72 11.07 0.71
N ASN A 6 -2.33 10.18 -0.08
CA ASN A 6 -2.32 10.29 -1.54
C ASN A 6 -2.80 11.65 -2.01
N ARG A 7 -3.80 12.27 -1.38
CA ARG A 7 -4.28 13.62 -1.76
C ARG A 7 -3.26 14.73 -1.47
N ILE A 8 -2.58 14.69 -0.33
CA ILE A 8 -1.55 15.67 0.03
C ILE A 8 -0.37 15.56 -0.94
N PHE A 9 0.06 14.33 -1.23
CA PHE A 9 1.17 14.07 -2.14
C PHE A 9 0.78 14.24 -3.62
N TYR A 10 -0.48 14.02 -4.00
CA TYR A 10 -1.02 14.24 -5.35
C TYR A 10 -0.82 15.69 -5.80
N ASN A 11 -1.12 16.65 -4.92
CA ASN A 11 -0.95 18.07 -5.22
C ASN A 11 0.51 18.49 -5.39
N ARG A 12 1.47 17.68 -4.91
CA ARG A 12 2.90 18.02 -4.91
C ARG A 12 3.72 17.24 -5.96
N PHE A 13 3.33 16.00 -6.25
CA PHE A 13 4.09 15.08 -7.12
C PHE A 13 3.30 14.58 -8.33
N GLY A 14 2.00 14.88 -8.40
CA GLY A 14 1.14 14.53 -9.52
C GLY A 14 0.67 13.06 -9.54
N PRO A 15 -0.42 12.76 -10.27
CA PRO A 15 -1.05 11.44 -10.28
C PRO A 15 -0.13 10.30 -10.71
N GLY A 16 0.77 10.54 -11.68
CA GLY A 16 1.66 9.51 -12.21
C GLY A 16 2.66 8.96 -11.18
N ILE A 17 3.22 9.83 -10.34
CA ILE A 17 4.18 9.42 -9.30
C ILE A 17 3.46 8.68 -8.18
N ILE A 18 2.30 9.19 -7.76
CA ILE A 18 1.50 8.58 -6.68
C ILE A 18 0.91 7.24 -7.12
N GLY A 19 0.37 7.17 -8.33
CA GLY A 19 -0.23 5.94 -8.85
C GLY A 19 0.77 4.81 -9.09
N THR A 20 2.04 5.15 -9.40
CA THR A 20 3.00 4.15 -9.87
C THR A 20 4.23 4.04 -8.97
N LEU A 21 5.02 5.12 -8.78
CA LEU A 21 6.32 5.03 -8.11
C LEU A 21 6.22 4.86 -6.60
N VAL A 22 5.27 5.54 -5.95
CA VAL A 22 5.07 5.45 -4.49
C VAL A 22 4.76 4.00 -4.05
N PRO A 23 3.82 3.28 -4.68
CA PRO A 23 3.58 1.86 -4.38
C PRO A 23 4.83 0.99 -4.39
N PHE A 24 5.74 1.14 -5.38
CA PHE A 24 6.97 0.35 -5.41
C PHE A 24 7.90 0.68 -4.24
N TRP A 25 8.08 1.95 -3.91
CA TRP A 25 8.88 2.34 -2.74
C TRP A 25 8.30 1.80 -1.44
N GLU A 26 6.99 1.86 -1.32
CA GLU A 26 6.24 1.29 -0.21
C GLU A 26 6.47 -0.22 -0.06
N GLU A 27 6.41 -0.99 -1.15
CA GLU A 27 6.64 -2.44 -1.13
C GLU A 27 8.11 -2.79 -0.83
N ILE A 28 9.06 -2.02 -1.37
CA ILE A 28 10.49 -2.15 -1.07
C ILE A 28 10.74 -1.95 0.43
N LEU A 29 10.15 -0.91 1.03
CA LEU A 29 10.34 -0.62 2.46
C LEU A 29 9.71 -1.71 3.33
N LYS A 30 8.43 -2.06 3.10
CA LYS A 30 7.75 -3.09 3.90
C LYS A 30 8.46 -4.43 3.85
N THR A 31 8.74 -4.89 2.64
CA THR A 31 9.32 -6.22 2.39
C THR A 31 10.81 -6.25 2.71
N GLY A 32 11.55 -5.22 2.28
CA GLY A 32 12.98 -5.12 2.49
C GLY A 32 13.34 -5.01 3.97
N LEU A 33 12.62 -4.19 4.75
CA LEU A 33 12.83 -4.11 6.20
C LEU A 33 12.47 -5.42 6.90
N ALA A 34 11.35 -6.04 6.54
CA ALA A 34 10.98 -7.34 7.10
C ALA A 34 12.05 -8.40 6.82
N TRP A 35 12.52 -8.48 5.58
CA TRP A 35 13.53 -9.45 5.17
C TRP A 35 14.89 -9.20 5.85
N LEU A 36 15.36 -7.95 5.86
CA LEU A 36 16.64 -7.55 6.47
C LEU A 36 16.67 -7.87 7.98
N LEU A 37 15.55 -7.63 8.67
CA LEU A 37 15.41 -7.87 10.10
C LEU A 37 14.99 -9.31 10.43
N LYS A 38 14.89 -10.21 9.43
CA LYS A 38 14.38 -11.58 9.56
C LYS A 38 12.99 -11.64 10.25
N GLY A 39 12.19 -10.60 10.02
CA GLY A 39 10.82 -10.47 10.53
C GLY A 39 9.77 -11.06 9.59
N SER A 40 8.50 -10.89 9.97
CA SER A 40 7.37 -11.34 9.16
C SER A 40 7.05 -10.32 8.06
N ILE A 41 7.08 -10.74 6.78
CA ILE A 41 6.65 -9.91 5.64
C ILE A 41 5.18 -9.49 5.83
N VAL A 42 4.30 -10.45 6.12
CA VAL A 42 2.88 -10.18 6.39
C VAL A 42 2.70 -9.23 7.58
N GLY A 43 3.49 -9.43 8.65
CA GLY A 43 3.45 -8.58 9.83
C GLY A 43 3.86 -7.13 9.53
N SER A 44 4.92 -6.93 8.76
CA SER A 44 5.36 -5.60 8.31
C SER A 44 4.28 -4.89 7.51
N HIS A 45 3.63 -5.59 6.58
CA HIS A 45 2.49 -5.05 5.83
C HIS A 45 1.31 -4.73 6.73
N GLY A 46 1.03 -5.56 7.74
CA GLY A 46 0.02 -5.29 8.76
C GLY A 46 0.31 -4.00 9.53
N VAL A 47 1.56 -3.76 9.94
CA VAL A 47 1.94 -2.52 10.65
C VAL A 47 1.74 -1.30 9.75
N PHE A 48 2.23 -1.34 8.51
CA PHE A 48 2.04 -0.22 7.57
C PHE A 48 0.55 0.03 7.29
N GLY A 49 -0.21 -1.03 7.04
CA GLY A 49 -1.65 -0.92 6.83
C GLY A 49 -2.37 -0.38 8.05
N ALA A 50 -1.96 -0.74 9.27
CA ALA A 50 -2.57 -0.24 10.50
C ALA A 50 -2.28 1.25 10.71
N VAL A 51 -1.07 1.71 10.42
CA VAL A 51 -0.72 3.14 10.45
C VAL A 51 -1.59 3.92 9.48
N GLU A 52 -1.73 3.46 8.24
CA GLU A 52 -2.58 4.13 7.24
C GLU A 52 -4.08 4.04 7.59
N PHE A 53 -4.54 2.92 8.13
CA PHE A 53 -5.90 2.77 8.63
C PHE A 53 -6.24 3.82 9.68
N LEU A 54 -5.36 4.00 10.69
CA LEU A 54 -5.57 5.00 11.74
C LEU A 54 -5.52 6.42 11.16
N TRP A 55 -4.58 6.68 10.26
CA TRP A 55 -4.46 7.97 9.59
C TRP A 55 -5.72 8.35 8.80
N ASP A 56 -6.21 7.43 7.97
CA ASP A 56 -7.41 7.64 7.16
C ASP A 56 -8.67 7.70 8.04
N LEU A 57 -8.77 6.88 9.09
CA LEU A 57 -9.93 6.87 10.00
C LEU A 57 -10.07 8.16 10.81
N PHE A 58 -8.96 8.70 11.30
CA PHE A 58 -8.96 9.90 12.15
C PHE A 58 -8.81 11.21 11.36
N GLN A 59 -8.87 11.17 10.03
CA GLN A 59 -8.78 12.40 9.25
C GLN A 59 -9.99 13.32 9.50
N PRO A 60 -9.78 14.57 9.94
CA PRO A 60 -10.87 15.50 10.23
C PRO A 60 -11.80 15.72 9.02
N GLY A 61 -13.10 15.47 9.21
CA GLY A 61 -14.14 15.72 8.22
C GLY A 61 -14.15 14.79 6.99
N LYS A 62 -13.26 13.79 6.93
CA LYS A 62 -13.12 12.87 5.77
C LYS A 62 -12.86 11.41 6.17
N GLY A 63 -12.72 11.12 7.46
CA GLY A 63 -12.47 9.77 7.94
C GLY A 63 -13.69 8.87 7.81
N HIS A 64 -13.52 7.74 7.12
CA HIS A 64 -14.56 6.73 6.95
C HIS A 64 -14.01 5.34 7.21
N LEU A 65 -14.69 4.57 8.07
CA LEU A 65 -14.24 3.24 8.48
C LEU A 65 -14.14 2.25 7.31
N LYS A 66 -15.10 2.26 6.39
CA LYS A 66 -15.15 1.33 5.24
C LYS A 66 -13.91 1.43 4.33
N PRO A 67 -13.57 2.61 3.76
CA PRO A 67 -12.38 2.73 2.93
C PRO A 67 -11.08 2.53 3.71
N ALA A 68 -11.01 2.98 4.98
CA ALA A 68 -9.86 2.71 5.83
C ALA A 68 -9.63 1.20 6.02
N LEU A 69 -10.70 0.44 6.33
CA LEU A 69 -10.63 -1.01 6.50
C LEU A 69 -10.28 -1.72 5.19
N ALA A 70 -10.85 -1.27 4.06
CA ALA A 70 -10.47 -1.80 2.75
C ALA A 70 -8.98 -1.59 2.48
N GLY A 71 -8.44 -0.40 2.77
CA GLY A 71 -7.00 -0.12 2.68
C GLY A 71 -6.16 -1.07 3.53
N PHE A 72 -6.52 -1.25 4.80
CA PHE A 72 -5.84 -2.18 5.71
C PHE A 72 -5.80 -3.62 5.17
N LEU A 73 -6.96 -4.14 4.75
CA LEU A 73 -7.08 -5.49 4.21
C LEU A 73 -6.28 -5.66 2.92
N SER A 74 -6.25 -4.65 2.06
CA SER A 74 -5.40 -4.66 0.87
C SER A 74 -3.92 -4.83 1.21
N HIS A 75 -3.40 -4.19 2.27
CA HIS A 75 -2.01 -4.40 2.69
C HIS A 75 -1.74 -5.81 3.18
N LEU A 76 -2.65 -6.37 3.98
CA LEU A 76 -2.51 -7.75 4.43
C LEU A 76 -2.50 -8.72 3.24
N LEU A 77 -3.39 -8.52 2.26
CA LEU A 77 -3.42 -9.31 1.03
C LEU A 77 -2.14 -9.16 0.22
N LEU A 78 -1.59 -7.94 0.08
CA LEU A 78 -0.30 -7.71 -0.55
C LEU A 78 0.83 -8.41 0.20
N GLY A 79 0.83 -8.38 1.54
CA GLY A 79 1.84 -9.05 2.35
C GLY A 79 1.79 -10.57 2.19
N ILE A 80 0.59 -11.15 2.15
CA ILE A 80 0.37 -12.57 1.85
C ILE A 80 0.86 -12.90 0.45
N LEU A 81 0.52 -12.09 -0.55
CA LEU A 81 0.96 -12.25 -1.93
C LEU A 81 2.49 -12.24 -2.04
N THR A 82 3.15 -11.23 -1.45
CA THR A 82 4.61 -11.12 -1.42
C THR A 82 5.25 -12.34 -0.76
N GLN A 83 4.74 -12.74 0.41
CA GLN A 83 5.24 -13.90 1.15
C GLN A 83 5.09 -15.19 0.33
N TRP A 84 3.94 -15.39 -0.31
CA TRP A 84 3.65 -16.57 -1.13
C TRP A 84 4.55 -16.65 -2.36
N ILE A 85 4.71 -15.54 -3.11
CA ILE A 85 5.61 -15.49 -4.27
C ILE A 85 7.05 -15.73 -3.83
N TYR A 86 7.49 -15.13 -2.72
CA TYR A 86 8.84 -15.34 -2.20
C TYR A 86 9.08 -16.80 -1.80
N GLN A 87 8.11 -17.46 -1.17
CA GLN A 87 8.23 -18.88 -0.79
C GLN A 87 8.34 -19.82 -2.01
N ILE A 88 7.63 -19.52 -3.10
CA ILE A 88 7.67 -20.35 -4.31
C ILE A 88 8.96 -20.11 -5.11
N THR A 89 9.37 -18.84 -5.24
CA THR A 89 10.44 -18.46 -6.17
C THR A 89 11.80 -18.32 -5.51
N GLY A 90 11.86 -18.05 -4.21
CA GLY A 90 13.07 -17.61 -3.50
C GLY A 90 13.58 -16.23 -3.91
N LEU A 91 12.90 -15.53 -4.82
CA LEU A 91 13.36 -14.27 -5.41
C LEU A 91 12.63 -13.07 -4.79
N LEU A 92 13.27 -12.44 -3.80
CA LEU A 92 12.72 -11.26 -3.13
C LEU A 92 12.40 -10.10 -4.10
N PRO A 93 13.26 -9.75 -5.07
CA PRO A 93 12.94 -8.68 -6.03
C PRO A 93 11.72 -9.00 -6.89
N GLY A 94 11.53 -10.27 -7.26
CA GLY A 94 10.37 -10.71 -8.03
C GLY A 94 9.07 -10.59 -7.24
N ALA A 95 9.10 -10.93 -5.94
CA ALA A 95 7.97 -10.77 -5.04
C ALA A 95 7.60 -9.29 -4.85
N ILE A 96 8.59 -8.42 -4.63
CA ILE A 96 8.39 -6.96 -4.51
C ILE A 96 7.81 -6.38 -5.80
N LEU A 97 8.33 -6.79 -6.97
CA LEU A 97 7.83 -6.31 -8.26
C LEU A 97 6.36 -6.69 -8.46
N ALA A 98 6.01 -7.94 -8.19
CA ALA A 98 4.63 -8.43 -8.35
C ALA A 98 3.65 -7.70 -7.41
N ALA A 99 4.00 -7.59 -6.13
CA ALA A 99 3.20 -6.85 -5.17
C ALA A 99 3.10 -5.36 -5.53
N GLY A 100 4.19 -4.75 -5.99
CA GLY A 100 4.23 -3.35 -6.42
C GLY A 100 3.32 -3.07 -7.61
N ILE A 101 3.25 -3.98 -8.59
CA ILE A 101 2.31 -3.88 -9.72
C ILE A 101 0.86 -3.93 -9.22
N VAL A 102 0.53 -4.92 -8.39
CA VAL A 102 -0.84 -5.06 -7.85
C VAL A 102 -1.22 -3.84 -7.01
N HIS A 103 -0.30 -3.33 -6.19
CA HIS A 103 -0.50 -2.14 -5.39
C HIS A 103 -0.69 -0.90 -6.27
N ALA A 104 0.14 -0.71 -7.29
CA ALA A 104 -0.03 0.40 -8.25
C ALA A 104 -1.38 0.34 -8.97
N CYS A 105 -1.80 -0.83 -9.46
CA CYS A 105 -3.11 -1.02 -10.08
C CYS A 105 -4.25 -0.64 -9.13
N TRP A 106 -4.17 -1.09 -7.89
CA TRP A 106 -5.15 -0.76 -6.85
C TRP A 106 -5.18 0.73 -6.53
N ASN A 107 -4.00 1.38 -6.47
CA ASN A 107 -3.89 2.81 -6.22
C ASN A 107 -4.51 3.63 -7.37
N TRP A 108 -4.25 3.25 -8.61
CA TRP A 108 -4.89 3.85 -9.80
C TRP A 108 -6.41 3.68 -9.82
N LEU A 109 -6.91 2.50 -9.43
CA LEU A 109 -8.36 2.26 -9.31
C LEU A 109 -8.99 3.17 -8.26
N MET A 110 -8.30 3.42 -7.15
CA MET A 110 -8.80 4.29 -6.09
C MET A 110 -8.73 5.77 -6.48
N LEU A 111 -7.64 6.21 -7.13
CA LEU A 111 -7.52 7.57 -7.64
C LEU A 111 -8.61 7.90 -8.66
N SER A 112 -8.87 6.99 -9.61
CA SER A 112 -9.92 7.19 -10.62
C SER A 112 -11.34 7.19 -10.03
N ARG A 113 -11.57 6.50 -8.91
CA ARG A 113 -12.85 6.55 -8.18
C ARG A 113 -12.96 7.75 -7.23
N GLY A 114 -11.83 8.27 -6.75
CA GLY A 114 -11.77 9.45 -5.88
C GLY A 114 -12.10 10.76 -6.59
N GLU A 115 -11.92 10.84 -7.92
CA GLU A 115 -12.35 11.97 -8.75
C GLU A 115 -13.87 12.11 -8.89
N GLN A 116 -14.67 11.10 -8.50
CA GLN A 116 -16.14 11.16 -8.58
C GLN A 116 -16.82 11.67 -7.30
N TYR A 117 -16.05 12.03 -6.26
CA TYR A 117 -16.59 12.55 -5.00
C TYR A 117 -15.98 13.92 -4.61
N SER A 118 -15.45 14.66 -5.58
CA SER A 118 -15.00 16.05 -5.43
C SER A 118 -16.13 17.04 -5.62
#